data_AF-A0A511T0H1-F1
#
_entry.id   AF-A0A511T0H1-F1
#
_cell.length_a   1.000
_cell.length_b   1.000
_cell.length_c   1.000
_cell.angle_alpha   90.00
_cell.angle_beta   90.00
_cell.angle_gamma   90.00
#
_symmetry.space_group_name_H-M   'P 1'
#
loop_
_entity.id
_entity.type
_entity.pdbx_description
1 polymer ?
#
loop_
_entity_poly.entity_id
_entity_poly.type
_entity_poly.pdbx_seq_one_letter_code
_entity_poly.pdbx_strand_id
1 'polypeptide(L)'
;MSNKPPDDDSWRSVPPPPRPPHMPPEPDASTRDPRIPEGSADYSAALADSAAYKRGDIAFEELQRRVLARALPPHHLGDAYLMMTPPPPPPGMLSSFNPLRMPGDWRGTWGEVAMTLFAGDITHAEYERLHAAAHPDCRR
;
A
#
# COMPACT_ATOMS: atom_id res chain seq x y z
N MET A 1 -36.32 -5.39 31.31
CA MET A 1 -36.25 -5.78 29.88
C MET A 1 -35.02 -5.10 29.31
N SER A 2 -33.92 -5.84 29.11
CA SER A 2 -32.66 -5.28 28.60
C SER A 2 -32.63 -5.43 27.09
N ASN A 3 -32.60 -4.31 26.37
CA ASN A 3 -32.36 -4.29 24.93
C ASN A 3 -30.87 -4.53 24.66
N LYS A 4 -30.52 -5.75 24.25
CA LYS A 4 -29.22 -6.07 23.68
C LYS A 4 -29.22 -5.58 22.22
N PRO A 5 -28.23 -4.78 21.77
CA PRO A 5 -28.12 -4.44 20.36
C PRO A 5 -27.73 -5.69 19.55
N PRO A 6 -28.14 -5.80 18.27
CA PRO A 6 -27.79 -6.93 17.43
C PRO A 6 -26.30 -6.91 17.09
N ASP A 7 -25.66 -8.07 17.25
CA ASP A 7 -24.32 -8.38 16.76
C ASP A 7 -24.36 -8.44 15.21
N ASP A 8 -24.32 -7.28 14.57
CA ASP A 8 -24.34 -7.15 13.10
C ASP A 8 -22.90 -7.08 12.55
N ASP A 9 -22.26 -8.24 12.48
CA ASP A 9 -20.95 -8.48 11.82
C ASP A 9 -21.12 -8.67 10.29
N SER A 10 -22.25 -8.24 9.71
CA SER A 10 -22.63 -8.50 8.32
C SER A 10 -21.87 -7.63 7.31
N TRP A 11 -21.04 -6.69 7.77
CA TRP A 11 -20.15 -5.90 6.90
C TRP A 11 -18.84 -6.63 6.55
N ARG A 12 -18.50 -7.74 7.22
CA ARG A 12 -17.26 -8.51 6.96
C ARG A 12 -17.30 -9.43 5.74
N SER A 13 -18.44 -9.54 5.05
CA SER A 13 -18.67 -10.57 4.02
C SER A 13 -18.83 -10.06 2.60
N VAL A 14 -18.58 -8.77 2.32
CA VAL A 14 -18.58 -8.30 0.93
C VAL A 14 -17.25 -8.66 0.30
N PRO A 15 -17.20 -9.60 -0.66
CA PRO A 15 -15.96 -9.85 -1.39
C PRO A 15 -15.54 -8.57 -2.11
N PRO A 16 -14.24 -8.27 -2.20
CA PRO A 16 -13.78 -7.10 -2.92
C PRO A 16 -14.29 -7.15 -4.37
N PRO A 17 -14.53 -5.99 -5.00
CA PRO A 17 -14.95 -5.94 -6.39
C PRO A 17 -13.96 -6.72 -7.28
N PRO A 18 -14.46 -7.36 -8.35
CA PRO A 18 -13.61 -8.15 -9.25
C PRO A 18 -12.53 -7.25 -9.85
N ARG A 19 -11.30 -7.74 -9.82
CA ARG A 19 -10.11 -7.01 -10.28
C ARG A 19 -10.21 -6.74 -11.79
N PRO A 20 -9.85 -5.54 -12.29
CA PRO A 20 -9.87 -5.24 -13.71
C PRO A 20 -8.94 -6.17 -14.51
N PRO A 21 -9.32 -6.57 -15.75
CA PRO A 21 -8.57 -7.57 -16.53
C PRO A 21 -7.19 -7.10 -17.02
N HIS A 22 -6.88 -5.80 -16.91
CA HIS A 22 -5.58 -5.25 -17.25
C HIS A 22 -4.61 -5.20 -16.06
N MET A 23 -5.07 -5.54 -14.85
CA MET A 23 -4.15 -5.67 -13.72
C MET A 23 -3.36 -6.98 -13.84
N PRO A 24 -2.07 -6.97 -13.48
CA PRO A 24 -1.31 -8.21 -13.35
C PRO A 24 -2.01 -9.18 -12.37
N PRO A 25 -1.86 -10.51 -12.59
CA PRO A 25 -2.47 -11.52 -11.73
C PRO A 25 -2.10 -11.30 -10.26
N GLU A 26 -2.98 -11.69 -9.32
CA GLU A 26 -2.60 -11.70 -7.91
C GLU A 26 -1.33 -12.54 -7.75
N PRO A 27 -0.32 -12.05 -7.01
CA PRO A 27 0.82 -12.88 -6.67
C PRO A 27 0.31 -14.15 -6.00
N ASP A 28 0.78 -15.30 -6.46
CA ASP A 28 0.48 -16.58 -5.80
C ASP A 28 0.90 -16.46 -4.33
N ALA A 29 0.13 -16.97 -3.37
CA ALA A 29 0.42 -16.81 -1.94
C ALA A 29 1.82 -17.33 -1.54
N SER A 30 2.40 -18.18 -2.38
CA SER A 30 3.80 -18.66 -2.37
C SER A 30 4.86 -17.58 -2.65
N THR A 31 4.49 -16.35 -3.02
CA THR A 31 5.41 -15.28 -3.44
C THR A 31 5.35 -14.02 -2.57
N ARG A 32 4.60 -14.07 -1.46
CA ARG A 32 4.48 -12.94 -0.52
C ARG A 32 5.83 -12.65 0.14
N ASP A 33 6.24 -11.38 0.10
CA ASP A 33 7.47 -10.94 0.76
C ASP A 33 7.33 -11.09 2.29
N PRO A 34 8.29 -11.75 2.98
CA PRO A 34 8.21 -12.02 4.41
C PRO A 34 8.24 -10.75 5.28
N ARG A 35 8.61 -9.59 4.72
CA ARG A 35 8.51 -8.29 5.40
C ARG A 35 7.07 -7.83 5.61
N ILE A 36 6.12 -8.37 4.84
CA ILE A 36 4.71 -7.98 4.93
C ILE A 36 4.04 -8.70 6.10
N PRO A 37 3.58 -7.98 7.14
CA PRO A 37 2.99 -8.61 8.31
C PRO A 37 1.69 -9.35 7.98
N GLU A 38 1.37 -10.34 8.81
CA GLU A 38 0.12 -11.08 8.70
C GLU A 38 -1.09 -10.13 8.84
N GLY A 39 -2.14 -10.39 8.05
CA GLY A 39 -3.35 -9.57 7.96
C GLY A 39 -3.19 -8.26 7.16
N SER A 40 -1.99 -7.94 6.65
CA SER A 40 -1.80 -6.82 5.72
C SER A 40 -2.25 -7.19 4.31
N ALA A 41 -2.75 -6.20 3.56
CA ALA A 41 -2.83 -6.32 2.11
C ALA A 41 -1.42 -6.52 1.50
N ASP A 42 -1.38 -7.13 0.31
CA ASP A 42 -0.14 -7.52 -0.35
C ASP A 42 0.40 -6.38 -1.24
N TYR A 43 1.68 -6.07 -1.06
CA TYR A 43 2.44 -5.09 -1.84
C TYR A 43 3.82 -5.66 -2.22
N SER A 44 3.95 -7.00 -2.30
CA SER A 44 5.20 -7.72 -2.56
C SER A 44 5.86 -7.33 -3.87
N ALA A 45 5.06 -7.11 -4.92
CA ALA A 45 5.59 -6.66 -6.19
C ALA A 45 6.20 -5.25 -6.11
N ALA A 46 5.68 -4.37 -5.23
CA ALA A 46 6.26 -3.02 -5.06
C ALA A 46 7.59 -3.12 -4.31
N LEU A 47 7.62 -3.96 -3.27
CA LEU A 47 8.81 -4.32 -2.51
C LEU A 47 9.92 -4.95 -3.38
N ALA A 48 9.55 -5.80 -4.35
CA ALA A 48 10.52 -6.43 -5.24
C ALA A 48 11.22 -5.40 -6.15
N ASP A 49 10.44 -4.48 -6.73
CA ASP A 49 10.97 -3.40 -7.58
C ASP A 49 11.86 -2.43 -6.77
N SER A 50 11.40 -2.01 -5.58
CA SER A 50 12.17 -1.11 -4.71
C SER A 50 13.44 -1.76 -4.20
N ALA A 51 13.41 -3.06 -3.86
CA ALA A 51 14.59 -3.79 -3.44
C ALA A 51 15.61 -3.97 -4.58
N ALA A 52 15.16 -4.23 -5.81
CA ALA A 52 16.05 -4.29 -6.98
C ALA A 52 16.75 -2.95 -7.23
N TYR A 53 16.00 -1.84 -7.11
CA TYR A 53 16.57 -0.50 -7.19
C TYR A 53 17.57 -0.24 -6.05
N LYS A 54 17.22 -0.56 -4.81
CA LYS A 54 18.07 -0.31 -3.64
C LYS A 54 19.40 -1.05 -3.68
N ARG A 55 19.43 -2.26 -4.25
CA ARG A 55 20.65 -3.03 -4.47
C ARG A 55 21.48 -2.56 -5.67
N GLY A 56 20.93 -1.71 -6.53
CA GLY A 56 21.57 -1.24 -7.76
C GLY A 56 21.39 -2.17 -8.95
N ASP A 57 20.48 -3.15 -8.88
CA ASP A 57 20.19 -4.08 -9.98
C ASP A 57 19.46 -3.37 -11.14
N ILE A 58 18.70 -2.31 -10.82
CA ILE A 58 18.02 -1.44 -11.78
C ILE A 58 18.27 0.03 -11.45
N ALA A 59 18.30 0.88 -12.47
CA ALA A 59 18.32 2.33 -12.29
C ALA A 59 16.95 2.88 -11.87
N PHE A 60 16.91 4.13 -11.40
CA PHE A 60 15.66 4.79 -10.99
C PHE A 60 14.67 4.91 -12.16
N GLU A 61 15.15 5.15 -13.37
CA GLU A 61 14.33 5.26 -14.58
C GLU A 61 13.58 3.94 -14.86
N GLU A 62 14.23 2.80 -14.61
CA GLU A 62 13.62 1.49 -14.76
C GLU A 62 12.62 1.21 -13.63
N LEU A 63 12.93 1.60 -12.39
CA LEU A 63 11.96 1.57 -11.29
C LEU A 63 10.70 2.38 -11.63
N GLN A 64 10.89 3.62 -12.11
CA GLN A 64 9.78 4.49 -12.52
C GLN A 64 8.97 3.83 -13.64
N ARG A 65 9.61 3.28 -14.67
CA ARG A 65 8.92 2.59 -15.77
C ARG A 65 8.06 1.43 -15.25
N ARG A 66 8.59 0.61 -14.34
CA ARG A 66 7.85 -0.52 -13.74
C ARG A 66 6.68 -0.07 -12.88
N VAL A 67 6.89 0.95 -12.04
CA VAL A 67 5.82 1.54 -11.21
C VAL A 67 4.70 2.10 -12.08
N LEU A 68 5.03 2.86 -13.13
CA LEU A 68 4.04 3.42 -14.06
C LEU A 68 3.27 2.34 -14.82
N ALA A 69 3.93 1.24 -15.20
CA ALA A 69 3.28 0.14 -15.90
C ALA A 69 2.19 -0.57 -15.07
N ARG A 70 2.16 -0.35 -13.74
CA ARG A 70 1.13 -0.90 -12.84
C ARG A 70 -0.19 -0.13 -12.90
N ALA A 71 -0.17 1.10 -13.42
CA ALA A 71 -1.34 1.97 -13.56
C ALA A 71 -2.19 2.07 -12.27
N LEU A 72 -1.53 2.10 -11.11
CA LEU A 72 -2.21 2.16 -9.81
C LEU A 72 -2.90 3.52 -9.65
N PRO A 73 -4.21 3.59 -9.40
CA PRO A 73 -4.89 4.85 -9.13
C PRO A 73 -4.52 5.42 -7.75
N PRO A 74 -4.68 6.74 -7.54
CA PRO A 74 -4.62 7.33 -6.21
C PRO A 74 -5.67 6.71 -5.28
N HIS A 75 -5.38 6.68 -3.97
CA HIS A 75 -6.37 6.27 -2.97
C HIS A 75 -7.43 7.36 -2.78
N HIS A 76 -8.68 6.99 -2.46
CA HIS A 76 -9.79 7.94 -2.32
C HIS A 76 -9.63 8.91 -1.14
N LEU A 77 -8.86 8.53 -0.10
CA LEU A 77 -8.46 9.43 0.99
C LEU A 77 -7.36 10.43 0.57
N GLY A 78 -6.90 10.35 -0.67
CA GLY A 78 -5.84 11.18 -1.24
C GLY A 78 -4.45 10.79 -0.75
N ASP A 79 -3.44 11.23 -1.50
CA ASP A 79 -2.03 10.99 -1.18
C ASP A 79 -1.59 11.76 0.08
N ALA A 80 -2.29 12.85 0.42
CA ALA A 80 -2.06 13.62 1.64
C ALA A 80 -2.23 12.77 2.91
N TYR A 81 -3.08 11.75 2.90
CA TYR A 81 -3.25 10.85 4.05
C TYR A 81 -1.98 10.05 4.36
N LEU A 82 -1.14 9.77 3.36
CA LEU A 82 0.15 9.08 3.51
C LEU A 82 1.21 9.98 4.16
N MET A 83 1.06 11.29 4.01
CA MET A 83 1.99 12.30 4.51
C MET A 83 1.60 12.89 5.85
N MET A 84 0.43 12.53 6.38
CA MET A 84 0.05 12.86 7.75
C MET A 84 0.85 11.98 8.71
N THR A 85 1.61 12.60 9.61
CA THR A 85 2.13 11.90 10.78
C THR A 85 0.93 11.33 11.55
N PRO A 86 0.78 9.99 11.65
CA PRO A 86 -0.34 9.43 12.38
C PRO A 86 -0.27 9.92 13.84
N PRO A 87 -1.41 10.23 14.47
CA PRO A 87 -1.41 10.60 15.88
C PRO A 87 -0.75 9.47 16.68
N PRO A 88 0.01 9.80 17.75
CA PRO A 88 0.61 8.78 18.59
C PRO A 88 -0.49 7.82 19.06
N PRO A 89 -0.27 6.49 18.98
CA PRO A 89 -1.30 5.53 19.34
C PRO A 89 -1.69 5.71 20.81
N PRO A 90 -2.93 5.33 21.20
CA PRO A 90 -3.39 5.42 22.58
C PRO A 90 -2.39 4.77 23.55
N PRO A 91 -2.22 5.30 24.78
CA PRO A 91 -1.35 4.69 25.78
C PRO A 91 -1.70 3.21 25.96
N GLY A 92 -0.74 2.31 25.70
CA GLY A 92 -0.92 0.85 25.77
C GLY A 92 -1.15 0.15 24.42
N MET A 93 -1.34 0.87 23.31
CA MET A 93 -1.45 0.29 21.96
C MET A 93 -0.17 0.42 21.10
N LEU A 94 0.90 1.01 21.62
CA LEU A 94 2.19 1.12 20.91
C LEU A 94 2.75 -0.26 20.47
N SER A 95 2.39 -1.33 21.17
CA SER A 95 2.85 -2.69 20.87
C SER A 95 2.15 -3.35 19.68
N SER A 96 1.00 -2.82 19.22
CA SER A 96 0.22 -3.41 18.11
C SER A 96 0.31 -2.62 16.80
N PHE A 97 0.87 -1.40 16.83
CA PHE A 97 1.06 -0.60 15.64
C PHE A 97 2.26 -1.09 14.82
N ASN A 98 2.00 -1.57 13.61
CA ASN A 98 3.03 -1.91 12.65
C ASN A 98 2.89 -0.99 11.42
N PRO A 99 3.87 -0.11 11.13
CA PRO A 99 3.80 0.78 9.98
C PRO A 99 3.84 0.05 8.63
N LEU A 100 4.26 -1.22 8.62
CA LEU A 100 4.22 -2.07 7.43
C LEU A 100 2.87 -2.79 7.24
N ARG A 101 1.89 -2.59 8.12
CA ARG A 101 0.56 -3.15 7.91
C ARG A 101 -0.24 -2.23 6.98
N MET A 102 -0.37 -2.65 5.72
CA MET A 102 -1.20 -2.00 4.72
C MET A 102 -2.69 -2.37 4.91
N PRO A 103 -3.60 -1.39 5.07
CA PRO A 103 -5.04 -1.62 5.08
C PRO A 103 -5.56 -2.30 3.80
N GLY A 104 -6.71 -3.00 3.91
CA GLY A 104 -7.30 -3.74 2.78
C GLY A 104 -7.75 -2.84 1.62
N ASP A 105 -8.24 -1.65 1.93
CA ASP A 105 -8.73 -0.64 0.98
C ASP A 105 -7.60 0.02 0.18
N TRP A 106 -6.35 -0.15 0.58
CA TRP A 106 -5.19 0.32 -0.18
C TRP A 106 -4.73 -0.67 -1.27
N ARG A 107 -5.23 -1.91 -1.25
CA ARG A 107 -4.89 -2.91 -2.26
C ARG A 107 -5.27 -2.41 -3.66
N GLY A 108 -4.35 -2.52 -4.61
CA GLY A 108 -4.56 -2.07 -5.98
C GLY A 108 -4.60 -0.55 -6.13
N THR A 109 -4.06 0.19 -5.17
CA THR A 109 -3.91 1.66 -5.23
C THR A 109 -2.46 2.07 -5.06
N TRP A 110 -2.19 3.37 -5.19
CA TRP A 110 -0.87 3.96 -4.94
C TRP A 110 -0.33 3.68 -3.53
N GLY A 111 -1.19 3.29 -2.58
CA GLY A 111 -0.81 2.80 -1.26
C GLY A 111 0.24 1.69 -1.30
N GLU A 112 0.22 0.81 -2.32
CA GLU A 112 1.25 -0.24 -2.49
C GLU A 112 2.66 0.34 -2.68
N VAL A 113 2.79 1.43 -3.45
CA VAL A 113 4.07 2.12 -3.66
C VAL A 113 4.46 2.86 -2.38
N ALA A 114 3.50 3.46 -1.68
CA ALA A 114 3.75 4.13 -0.40
C ALA A 114 4.31 3.17 0.67
N MET A 115 3.90 1.90 0.66
CA MET A 115 4.48 0.91 1.58
C MET A 115 5.99 0.70 1.39
N THR A 116 6.53 0.96 0.20
CA THR A 116 8.00 0.89 -0.03
C THR A 116 8.75 2.05 0.62
N LEU A 117 8.09 3.21 0.80
CA LEU A 117 8.60 4.33 1.60
C LEU A 117 8.58 3.96 3.09
N PHE A 118 7.47 3.40 3.60
CA PHE A 118 7.40 2.94 5.00
C PHE A 118 8.37 1.80 5.32
N ALA A 119 8.71 0.97 4.32
CA ALA A 119 9.76 -0.04 4.42
C ALA A 119 11.18 0.53 4.40
N GLY A 120 11.35 1.80 4.03
CA GLY A 120 12.66 2.45 3.90
C GLY A 120 13.45 2.05 2.65
N ASP A 121 12.82 1.38 1.68
CA ASP A 121 13.47 0.96 0.44
C ASP A 121 13.69 2.15 -0.50
N ILE A 122 12.73 3.08 -0.53
CA ILE A 122 12.84 4.36 -1.23
C ILE A 122 12.71 5.53 -0.25
N THR A 123 13.31 6.64 -0.61
CA THR A 123 13.22 7.91 0.11
C THR A 123 11.94 8.65 -0.22
N HIS A 124 11.57 9.61 0.63
CA HIS A 124 10.44 10.50 0.36
C HIS A 124 10.61 11.27 -0.96
N ALA A 125 11.82 11.72 -1.29
CA ALA A 125 12.10 12.43 -2.54
C ALA A 125 11.89 11.54 -3.77
N GLU A 126 12.26 10.26 -3.68
CA GLU A 126 12.03 9.28 -4.75
C GLU A 126 10.55 8.96 -4.89
N TYR A 127 9.84 8.76 -3.78
CA TYR A 127 8.39 8.57 -3.77
C TYR A 127 7.66 9.73 -4.47
N GLU A 128 7.98 10.98 -4.12
CA GLU A 128 7.40 12.17 -4.76
C GLU A 128 7.68 12.25 -6.26
N ARG A 129 8.87 11.81 -6.70
CA ARG A 129 9.20 11.76 -8.13
C ARG A 129 8.39 10.70 -8.87
N LEU A 130 8.23 9.51 -8.27
CA LEU A 130 7.40 8.44 -8.83
C LEU A 130 5.93 8.88 -8.90
N HIS A 131 5.44 9.49 -7.83
CA HIS A 131 4.06 9.98 -7.72
C HIS A 131 3.76 11.07 -8.75
N ALA A 132 4.63 12.08 -8.87
CA ALA A 132 4.47 13.15 -9.86
C ALA A 132 4.49 12.63 -11.31
N ALA A 133 5.23 11.55 -11.58
CA ALA A 133 5.23 10.91 -12.89
C ALA A 133 3.94 10.12 -13.18
N ALA A 134 3.36 9.49 -12.16
CA ALA A 134 2.14 8.68 -12.29
C ALA A 134 0.85 9.51 -12.28
N HIS A 135 0.86 10.62 -11.54
CA HIS A 135 -0.31 11.44 -11.25
C HIS A 135 0.00 12.93 -11.48
N PRO A 136 0.28 13.37 -12.73
CA PRO A 136 0.67 14.75 -13.02
C PRO A 136 -0.41 15.78 -12.63
N ASP A 137 -1.68 15.35 -12.56
CA ASP A 137 -2.83 16.20 -12.23
C ASP A 137 -3.16 16.22 -10.72
N CYS A 138 -2.51 15.39 -9.90
CA CYS A 138 -2.66 15.45 -8.44
C CYS A 138 -2.04 16.76 -7.94
N ARG A 139 -2.89 17.67 -7.42
CA ARG A 139 -2.41 18.90 -6.77
C ARG A 139 -1.68 18.53 -5.48
N ARG A 140 -0.42 18.94 -5.38
CA ARG A 140 0.39 18.85 -4.16
C ARG A 140 -0.13 19.79 -3.08
#